data_AF-A0A1R1PF64-F1
#
_entry.id   AF-A0A1R1PF64-F1
#
_cell.length_a   1.000
_cell.length_b   1.000
_cell.length_c   1.000
_cell.angle_alpha   90.00
_cell.angle_beta   90.00
_cell.angle_gamma   90.00
#
_symmetry.space_group_name_H-M   'P 1'
#
loop_
_entity.id
_entity.type
_entity.pdbx_description
1 polymer ?
#
loop_
_entity_poly.entity_id
_entity_poly.type
_entity_poly.pdbx_seq_one_letter_code
_entity_poly.pdbx_strand_id
1 'polypeptide(L)'
;MNQNSTNLRDVGGGGTVNSNILNRPTPTSSIYQKSLELLDKLAFVPGMEQFYEPLLNQKFDNSEQLYRDPMQFLWSIFQKGISLCILYNALEPLEKLEVEDIEQGGINTRKKAVYSFMKAVRNRQIGNEQDYFTITELFRDDTNSFLKASF
;
A
#
# COMPACT_ATOMS: atom_id res chain seq x y z
N MET A 1 47.17 22.92 -57.79
CA MET A 1 46.91 22.23 -56.51
C MET A 1 45.40 22.14 -56.31
N ASN A 2 44.88 20.92 -56.21
CA ASN A 2 43.49 20.60 -55.88
C ASN A 2 43.47 20.05 -54.44
N GLN A 3 42.61 20.58 -53.57
CA GLN A 3 42.29 20.04 -52.24
C GLN A 3 40.76 20.25 -52.10
N ASN A 4 39.91 19.26 -52.36
CA ASN A 4 39.44 18.18 -51.45
C ASN A 4 38.54 18.77 -50.33
N SER A 5 37.28 18.37 -50.05
CA SER A 5 36.64 17.06 -50.13
C SER A 5 35.09 17.14 -50.16
N THR A 6 34.50 16.31 -51.03
CA THR A 6 33.24 15.53 -50.93
C THR A 6 31.98 16.07 -50.24
N ASN A 7 30.99 16.38 -51.09
CA ASN A 7 29.55 16.30 -50.80
C ASN A 7 29.09 14.82 -50.82
N LEU A 8 28.30 14.41 -49.84
CA LEU A 8 27.33 13.32 -49.96
C LEU A 8 25.99 13.87 -49.46
N ARG A 9 25.17 14.32 -50.41
CA ARG A 9 23.76 14.63 -50.20
C ARG A 9 23.00 13.37 -50.60
N ASP A 10 22.52 12.63 -49.61
CA ASP A 10 21.45 11.67 -49.83
C ASP A 10 20.12 12.34 -49.49
N VAL A 11 19.19 12.21 -50.42
CA VAL A 11 17.88 12.84 -50.45
C VAL A 11 16.86 11.83 -49.97
N GLY A 12 16.02 12.22 -49.02
CA GLY A 12 14.64 11.74 -48.99
C GLY A 12 14.09 11.41 -47.61
N GLY A 13 12.91 11.97 -47.34
CA GLY A 13 11.92 11.28 -46.50
C GLY A 13 11.46 12.03 -45.27
N GLY A 14 10.44 12.90 -45.48
CA GLY A 14 9.22 13.04 -44.68
C GLY A 14 9.25 12.90 -43.15
N GLY A 15 8.68 13.89 -42.46
CA GLY A 15 8.11 13.67 -41.13
C GLY A 15 8.17 14.88 -40.21
N THR A 16 7.10 15.68 -40.21
CA THR A 16 6.64 16.46 -39.05
C THR A 16 6.76 15.64 -37.77
N VAL A 17 7.26 16.20 -36.67
CA VAL A 17 6.59 16.12 -35.34
C VAL A 17 7.34 16.92 -34.27
N ASN A 18 6.76 18.08 -33.98
CA ASN A 18 6.36 18.57 -32.66
C ASN A 18 7.25 18.24 -31.44
N SER A 19 7.83 19.30 -30.90
CA SER A 19 8.35 19.42 -29.54
C SER A 19 7.25 19.12 -28.50
N ASN A 20 7.14 17.88 -28.05
CA ASN A 20 6.39 17.56 -26.84
C ASN A 20 7.34 17.00 -25.79
N ILE A 21 7.67 17.88 -24.84
CA ILE A 21 8.17 17.57 -23.51
C ILE A 21 7.47 16.31 -23.02
N LEU A 22 8.22 15.22 -22.97
CA LEU A 22 7.74 13.92 -22.53
C LEU A 22 7.55 13.97 -21.00
N ASN A 23 6.46 14.59 -20.56
CA ASN A 23 5.85 14.27 -19.29
C ASN A 23 5.36 12.82 -19.42
N ARG A 24 6.24 11.86 -19.13
CA ARG A 24 5.84 10.47 -18.94
C ARG A 24 5.21 10.43 -17.54
N PRO A 25 3.87 10.41 -17.37
CA PRO A 25 3.33 9.91 -16.13
C PRO A 25 3.88 8.50 -15.99
N THR A 26 4.67 8.28 -14.95
CA THR A 26 4.84 6.95 -14.40
C THR A 26 3.43 6.35 -14.26
N PRO A 27 3.21 5.06 -14.56
CA PRO A 27 1.94 4.43 -14.22
C PRO A 27 1.90 4.31 -12.70
N THR A 28 1.66 5.43 -12.01
CA THR A 28 1.29 5.43 -10.61
C THR A 28 -0.11 4.84 -10.60
N SER A 29 -0.20 3.52 -10.38
CA SER A 29 -1.45 2.91 -9.91
C SER A 29 -2.02 3.85 -8.84
N SER A 30 -3.25 4.33 -9.05
CA SER A 30 -3.84 5.33 -8.18
C SER A 30 -3.89 4.78 -6.77
N ILE A 31 -3.78 5.65 -5.76
CA ILE A 31 -3.81 5.25 -4.34
C ILE A 31 -5.02 4.33 -4.06
N TYR A 32 -6.16 4.66 -4.67
CA TYR A 32 -7.36 3.85 -4.65
C TYR A 32 -7.12 2.43 -5.19
N GLN A 33 -6.54 2.29 -6.38
CA GLN A 33 -6.28 0.99 -7.01
C GLN A 33 -5.31 0.14 -6.18
N LYS A 34 -4.25 0.76 -5.64
CA LYS A 34 -3.33 0.08 -4.72
C LYS A 34 -4.02 -0.38 -3.44
N SER A 35 -4.89 0.46 -2.88
CA SER A 35 -5.65 0.13 -1.68
C SER A 35 -6.59 -1.05 -1.94
N LEU A 36 -7.25 -1.10 -3.11
CA LEU A 36 -8.09 -2.22 -3.51
C LEU A 36 -7.29 -3.52 -3.65
N GLU A 37 -6.16 -3.48 -4.37
CA GLU A 37 -5.31 -4.67 -4.52
C GLU A 37 -4.81 -5.20 -3.17
N LEU A 38 -4.49 -4.31 -2.22
CA LEU A 38 -4.06 -4.72 -0.89
C LEU A 38 -5.23 -5.31 -0.09
N LEU A 39 -6.42 -4.73 -0.17
CA LEU A 39 -7.62 -5.29 0.45
C LEU A 39 -7.95 -6.68 -0.10
N ASP A 40 -7.88 -6.88 -1.41
CA ASP A 40 -8.09 -8.20 -2.02
C ASP A 40 -7.07 -9.21 -1.50
N LYS A 41 -5.78 -8.84 -1.41
CA LYS A 41 -4.74 -9.70 -0.83
C LYS A 41 -4.99 -10.02 0.63
N LEU A 42 -5.39 -9.02 1.42
CA LEU A 42 -5.70 -9.17 2.85
C LEU A 42 -6.92 -10.06 3.07
N ALA A 43 -7.88 -10.09 2.14
CA ALA A 43 -9.04 -10.99 2.23
C ALA A 43 -8.66 -12.48 2.14
N PHE A 44 -7.54 -12.81 1.49
CA PHE A 44 -7.02 -14.19 1.43
C PHE A 44 -6.16 -14.57 2.65
N VAL A 45 -5.87 -13.64 3.56
CA VAL A 45 -5.05 -13.91 4.75
C VAL A 45 -5.92 -14.58 5.84
N PRO A 46 -5.54 -15.76 6.34
CA PRO A 46 -6.30 -16.44 7.40
C PRO A 46 -6.48 -15.54 8.63
N GLY A 47 -7.72 -15.42 9.11
CA GLY A 47 -8.06 -14.61 10.28
C GLY A 47 -8.27 -13.12 10.00
N MET A 48 -8.09 -12.63 8.78
CA MET A 48 -8.45 -11.25 8.41
C MET A 48 -9.94 -11.08 8.08
N GLU A 49 -10.67 -12.16 7.81
CA GLU A 49 -12.08 -12.18 7.39
C GLU A 49 -12.99 -11.37 8.33
N GLN A 50 -12.77 -11.47 9.65
CA GLN A 50 -13.51 -10.74 10.68
C GLN A 50 -13.45 -9.21 10.57
N PHE A 51 -12.43 -8.65 9.90
CA PHE A 51 -12.36 -7.21 9.70
C PHE A 51 -13.23 -6.72 8.53
N TYR A 52 -13.72 -7.63 7.68
CA TYR A 52 -14.59 -7.36 6.54
C TYR A 52 -16.08 -7.51 6.88
N GLU A 53 -16.43 -8.13 8.02
CA GLU A 53 -17.82 -8.28 8.49
C GLU A 53 -18.64 -6.98 8.49
N PRO A 54 -18.11 -5.83 8.98
CA PRO A 54 -18.84 -4.56 8.94
C PRO A 54 -19.20 -4.10 7.51
N LEU A 55 -18.39 -4.50 6.52
CA LEU A 55 -18.66 -4.19 5.11
C LEU A 55 -19.68 -5.14 4.50
N LEU A 56 -19.61 -6.43 4.82
CA LEU A 56 -20.61 -7.40 4.35
C LEU A 56 -22.02 -7.01 4.82
N ASN A 57 -22.14 -6.48 6.03
CA ASN A 57 -23.39 -5.95 6.54
C ASN A 57 -23.83 -4.62 5.89
N GLN A 58 -22.93 -3.85 5.28
CA GLN A 58 -23.24 -2.57 4.61
C GLN A 58 -23.67 -2.76 3.14
N LYS A 59 -23.42 -3.93 2.54
CA LYS A 59 -23.56 -4.20 1.08
C LYS A 59 -24.99 -4.28 0.51
N PHE A 60 -26.04 -3.94 1.24
CA PHE A 60 -27.41 -4.12 0.74
C PHE A 60 -28.08 -2.86 0.15
N ASP A 61 -27.44 -1.69 0.21
CA ASP A 61 -27.99 -0.46 -0.36
C ASP A 61 -27.03 0.20 -1.38
N ASN A 62 -27.13 -0.27 -2.62
CA ASN A 62 -26.76 0.44 -3.86
C ASN A 62 -25.28 0.49 -4.31
N SER A 63 -25.07 -0.02 -5.53
CA SER A 63 -24.00 0.25 -6.53
C SER A 63 -22.65 -0.47 -6.39
N GLU A 64 -22.09 -0.84 -7.56
CA GLU A 64 -20.90 -1.69 -7.80
C GLU A 64 -19.56 -1.16 -7.25
N GLN A 65 -19.58 -0.18 -6.36
CA GLN A 65 -18.40 0.28 -5.61
C GLN A 65 -18.42 -0.33 -4.22
N LEU A 66 -17.75 -1.48 -4.09
CA LEU A 66 -17.54 -2.20 -2.83
C LEU A 66 -16.91 -1.34 -1.72
N TYR A 67 -16.15 -0.30 -2.10
CA TYR A 67 -15.47 0.60 -1.18
C TYR A 67 -15.65 2.05 -1.64
N ARG A 68 -16.44 2.83 -0.87
CA ARG A 68 -16.55 4.29 -1.07
C ARG A 68 -15.19 4.97 -0.89
N ASP A 69 -14.40 4.47 0.05
CA ASP A 69 -13.02 4.89 0.30
C ASP A 69 -12.19 3.69 0.81
N PRO A 70 -11.58 2.89 -0.09
CA PRO A 70 -10.79 1.72 0.27
C PRO A 70 -9.52 2.10 1.05
N MET A 71 -9.03 3.33 0.86
CA MET A 71 -7.88 3.85 1.58
C MET A 71 -8.22 3.97 3.08
N GLN A 72 -9.34 4.64 3.39
CA GLN A 72 -9.82 4.78 4.76
C GLN A 72 -10.18 3.44 5.40
N PHE A 73 -10.77 2.53 4.62
CA PHE A 73 -11.11 1.20 5.11
C PHE A 73 -9.85 0.40 5.48
N LEU A 74 -8.87 0.32 4.58
CA LEU A 74 -7.58 -0.32 4.84
C LEU A 74 -6.91 0.25 6.09
N TRP A 75 -6.92 1.58 6.22
CA TRP A 75 -6.39 2.26 7.40
C TRP A 75 -7.12 1.86 8.68
N SER A 76 -8.45 1.78 8.64
CA SER A 76 -9.25 1.35 9.80
C SER A 76 -8.93 -0.08 10.22
N ILE A 77 -8.59 -0.97 9.28
CA ILE A 77 -8.13 -2.32 9.57
C ILE A 77 -6.80 -2.26 10.32
N PHE A 78 -5.80 -1.55 9.79
CA PHE A 78 -4.48 -1.46 10.41
C PHE A 78 -4.49 -0.76 11.78
N GLN A 79 -5.35 0.25 11.97
CA GLN A 79 -5.52 0.93 13.24
C GLN A 79 -6.08 0.06 14.36
N LYS A 80 -6.69 -1.10 14.05
CA LYS A 80 -7.03 -2.10 15.07
C LYS A 80 -5.79 -2.70 15.73
N GLY A 81 -4.62 -2.62 15.10
CA GLY A 81 -3.33 -3.10 15.59
C GLY A 81 -3.19 -4.62 15.58
N ILE A 82 -4.21 -5.32 16.08
CA ILE A 82 -4.30 -6.78 16.08
C ILE A 82 -4.27 -7.37 14.65
N SER A 83 -4.84 -6.66 13.68
CA SER A 83 -4.76 -7.02 12.25
C SER A 83 -3.32 -7.19 11.76
N LEU A 84 -2.41 -6.33 12.22
CA LEU A 84 -0.99 -6.42 11.88
C LEU A 84 -0.32 -7.62 12.56
N CYS A 85 -0.71 -7.93 13.80
CA CYS A 85 -0.25 -9.16 14.48
C CYS A 85 -0.70 -10.42 13.73
N ILE A 86 -1.96 -10.46 13.27
CA ILE A 86 -2.51 -11.55 12.47
C ILE A 86 -1.73 -11.69 11.15
N LEU A 87 -1.50 -10.57 10.45
CA LEU A 87 -0.72 -10.56 9.21
C LEU A 87 0.69 -11.13 9.40
N TYR A 88 1.38 -10.70 10.46
CA TYR A 88 2.70 -11.24 10.79
C TYR A 88 2.65 -12.73 11.12
N ASN A 89 1.64 -13.18 11.88
CA ASN A 89 1.48 -14.58 12.23
C ASN A 89 1.14 -15.47 11.02
N ALA A 90 0.50 -14.91 10.00
CA ALA A 90 0.23 -15.60 8.73
C ALA A 90 1.51 -15.88 7.91
N LEU A 91 2.61 -15.18 8.20
CA LEU A 91 3.93 -15.49 7.64
C LEU A 91 4.63 -16.67 8.35
N GLU A 92 3.93 -17.35 9.25
CA GLU A 92 4.42 -18.48 10.05
C GLU A 92 5.77 -18.20 10.74
N PRO A 93 5.85 -17.17 11.58
CA PRO A 93 7.07 -16.86 12.31
C PRO A 93 7.34 -17.92 13.38
N LEU A 94 8.62 -18.08 13.72
CA LEU A 94 9.10 -18.94 14.81
C LEU A 94 8.49 -18.53 16.17
N GLU A 95 8.32 -17.21 16.37
CA GLU A 95 7.64 -16.63 17.53
C GLU A 95 6.42 -15.85 17.02
N LYS A 96 5.23 -16.35 17.35
CA LYS A 96 3.95 -15.71 17.00
C LYS A 96 3.68 -14.56 17.96
N LEU A 97 3.12 -13.48 17.42
CA LEU A 97 2.62 -12.36 18.20
C LEU A 97 1.32 -12.72 18.90
N GLU A 98 1.14 -12.20 20.11
CA GLU A 98 -0.11 -12.33 20.86
C GLU A 98 -1.23 -11.56 20.15
N VAL A 99 -2.36 -12.25 19.97
CA VAL A 99 -3.58 -11.71 19.36
C VAL A 99 -4.62 -11.63 20.47
N GLU A 100 -4.74 -10.44 21.07
CA GLU A 100 -5.80 -10.11 22.04
C GLU A 100 -7.14 -9.92 21.29
N ASP A 101 -8.27 -9.94 22.01
CA ASP A 101 -9.60 -9.84 21.42
C ASP A 101 -9.83 -8.46 20.76
N ILE A 102 -10.35 -8.48 19.52
CA ILE A 102 -10.48 -7.30 18.65
C ILE A 102 -11.50 -6.29 19.19
N GLU A 103 -12.51 -6.77 19.92
CA GLU A 103 -13.59 -5.93 20.42
C GLU A 103 -13.30 -5.30 21.78
N GLN A 104 -12.40 -5.90 22.56
CA GLN A 104 -12.16 -5.50 23.96
C GLN A 104 -10.95 -4.56 24.13
N GLY A 105 -10.16 -4.35 23.07
CA GLY A 105 -8.95 -3.53 23.10
C GLY A 105 -9.20 -2.02 22.97
N GLY A 106 -8.93 -1.26 24.05
CA GLY A 106 -8.83 0.20 24.00
C GLY A 106 -7.62 0.68 23.17
N ILE A 107 -7.51 2.00 22.95
CA ILE A 107 -6.43 2.58 22.13
C ILE A 107 -5.02 2.18 22.57
N ASN A 108 -4.81 1.99 23.88
CA ASN A 108 -3.53 1.56 24.43
C ASN A 108 -3.19 0.11 24.01
N THR A 109 -4.17 -0.78 24.01
CA THR A 109 -4.02 -2.16 23.53
C THR A 109 -3.69 -2.19 22.04
N ARG A 110 -4.38 -1.37 21.23
CA ARG A 110 -4.09 -1.28 19.79
C ARG A 110 -2.66 -0.78 19.53
N LYS A 111 -2.23 0.27 20.24
CA LYS A 111 -0.85 0.77 20.16
C LYS A 111 0.18 -0.26 20.60
N LYS A 112 -0.11 -1.03 21.66
CA LYS A 112 0.75 -2.13 22.12
C LYS A 112 0.89 -3.21 21.04
N ALA A 113 -0.21 -3.61 20.40
CA ALA A 113 -0.19 -4.58 19.30
C ALA A 113 0.66 -4.08 18.11
N VAL A 114 0.47 -2.82 17.68
CA VAL A 114 1.28 -2.20 16.62
C VAL A 114 2.77 -2.17 17.01
N TYR A 115 3.08 -1.81 18.26
CA TYR A 115 4.46 -1.82 18.74
C TYR A 115 5.09 -3.21 18.67
N SER A 116 4.37 -4.24 19.13
CA SER A 116 4.83 -5.62 19.08
C SER A 116 5.09 -6.09 17.65
N PHE A 117 4.17 -5.77 16.72
CA PHE A 117 4.35 -6.01 15.30
C PHE A 117 5.62 -5.35 14.75
N MET A 118 5.78 -4.04 14.98
CA MET A 118 6.95 -3.31 14.49
C MET A 118 8.27 -3.87 15.06
N LYS A 119 8.28 -4.25 16.34
CA LYS A 119 9.45 -4.88 16.97
C LYS A 119 9.79 -6.21 16.29
N ALA A 120 8.79 -7.04 16.01
CA ALA A 120 8.99 -8.35 15.39
C ALA A 120 9.48 -8.24 13.93
N VAL A 121 8.89 -7.34 13.14
CA VAL A 121 9.32 -7.04 11.76
C VAL A 121 10.77 -6.56 11.73
N ARG A 122 11.15 -5.64 12.63
CA ARG A 122 12.54 -5.16 12.76
C ARG A 122 13.52 -6.26 13.16
N ASN A 123 13.15 -7.08 14.15
CA ASN A 123 13.99 -8.18 14.60
C ASN A 123 14.24 -9.23 13.50
N ARG A 124 13.26 -9.44 12.61
CA ARG A 124 13.40 -10.34 11.45
C ARG A 124 13.96 -9.65 10.19
N GLN A 125 14.20 -8.35 10.22
CA GLN A 125 14.63 -7.57 9.06
C GLN A 125 13.71 -7.76 7.84
N ILE A 126 12.39 -7.79 8.09
CA ILE A 126 11.39 -7.93 7.02
C ILE A 126 11.18 -6.56 6.38
N GLY A 127 11.78 -6.35 5.20
CA GLY A 127 11.71 -5.08 4.46
C GLY A 127 12.83 -4.10 4.82
N ASN A 128 12.77 -2.88 4.28
CA ASN A 128 13.77 -1.85 4.57
C ASN A 128 13.29 -0.93 5.71
N GLU A 129 14.23 -0.44 6.52
CA GLU A 129 13.91 0.46 7.63
C GLU A 129 13.22 1.76 7.18
N GLN A 130 13.45 2.19 5.94
CA GLN A 130 12.85 3.40 5.35
C GLN A 130 11.36 3.24 5.04
N ASP A 131 10.90 1.99 4.89
CA ASP A 131 9.52 1.65 4.56
C ASP A 131 8.68 1.41 5.84
N TYR A 132 9.31 1.39 7.01
CA TYR A 132 8.61 1.21 8.29
C TYR A 132 7.83 2.47 8.66
N PHE A 133 6.53 2.30 8.89
CA PHE A 133 5.69 3.32 9.50
C PHE A 133 5.88 3.34 11.03
N THR A 134 5.62 4.49 11.64
CA THR A 134 5.57 4.65 13.10
C THR A 134 4.15 4.47 13.64
N ILE A 135 4.03 4.11 14.92
CA ILE A 135 2.73 4.10 15.62
C ILE A 135 2.04 5.47 15.45
N THR A 136 2.79 6.55 15.60
CA THR A 136 2.25 7.91 15.42
C THR A 136 1.72 8.10 14.00
N GLU A 137 2.45 7.72 12.96
CA GLU A 137 1.98 7.80 11.58
C GLU A 137 0.70 6.97 11.36
N LEU A 138 0.58 5.77 11.95
CA LEU A 138 -0.63 4.93 11.80
C LEU A 138 -1.86 5.50 12.51
N PHE A 139 -1.69 6.17 13.65
CA PHE A 139 -2.79 6.77 14.40
C PHE A 139 -3.00 8.26 14.10
N ARG A 140 -2.19 8.83 13.20
CA ARG A 140 -2.37 10.22 12.75
C ARG A 140 -3.41 10.26 11.64
N ASP A 141 -4.33 11.21 11.74
CA ASP A 141 -5.37 11.45 10.76
C ASP A 141 -4.83 12.32 9.61
N ASP A 142 -3.75 11.87 8.97
CA ASP A 142 -3.07 12.59 7.88
C ASP A 142 -2.81 11.65 6.69
N THR A 143 -3.36 12.01 5.53
CA THR A 143 -3.21 11.32 4.24
C THR A 143 -1.76 11.06 3.83
N ASN A 144 -0.79 11.84 4.30
CA ASN A 144 0.63 11.61 4.01
C ASN A 144 1.20 10.37 4.71
N SER A 145 0.70 10.04 5.90
CA SER A 145 1.11 8.84 6.64
C SER A 145 0.61 7.55 5.99
N PHE A 146 -0.46 7.62 5.19
CA PHE A 146 -1.02 6.50 4.43
C PHE A 146 -0.08 6.00 3.32
N LEU A 147 0.56 6.92 2.60
CA LEU A 147 1.48 6.57 1.52
C LEU A 147 2.64 5.69 2.00
N LYS A 148 3.04 5.82 3.27
CA LYS A 148 4.06 4.98 3.91
C LYS A 148 3.59 3.62 4.38
N ALA A 149 2.32 3.46 4.77
CA ALA A 149 1.81 2.17 5.23
C ALA A 149 1.34 1.25 4.09
N SER A 150 1.28 1.76 2.85
CA SER A 150 0.81 1.05 1.66
C SER A 150 1.92 0.30 0.91
N PHE A 151 3.13 0.24 1.48
CA PHE A 151 4.32 -0.32 0.84
C PHE A 151 4.42 -1.84 1.06
#